data_AF-A0A483A8W4-F1
#
_entry.id   AF-A0A483A8W4-F1
#
_cell.length_a   1.000
_cell.length_b   1.000
_cell.length_c   1.000
_cell.angle_alpha   90.00
_cell.angle_beta   90.00
_cell.angle_gamma   90.00
#
_symmetry.space_group_name_H-M   'P 1'
#
loop_
_entity.id
_entity.type
_entity.pdbx_description
1 polymer ?
#
loop_
_entity_poly.entity_id
_entity_poly.type
_entity_poly.pdbx_seq_one_letter_code
_entity_poly.pdbx_strand_id
1 'polypeptide(L)'
;MAVSSTDNAAYGDLYQWGRATDGHELHTSATTATLATTISPGANTFVTNSTAPYDWTSADSAGSSRVSAWNSGGTNRICPSGFSVPTEAEITADTINVTTSATAFSSFLKIPVAGFRNRTNGALLFVGSATYLWSRSAGGTGGTAGRYLYVGSSDASFGSSPRAFGFSVRCIGDKA
;
A
#
# COMPACT_ATOMS: atom_id res chain seq x y z
N MET A 1 -0.26 -0.18 -19.80
CA MET A 1 0.44 -1.21 -18.99
C MET A 1 1.91 -0.86 -18.98
N ALA A 2 2.62 -1.16 -17.89
CA ALA A 2 4.04 -0.83 -17.74
C ALA A 2 4.89 -1.46 -18.86
N VAL A 3 5.77 -0.67 -19.49
CA VAL A 3 6.65 -1.16 -20.58
C VAL A 3 8.03 -1.61 -20.07
N SER A 4 8.41 -1.22 -18.85
CA SER A 4 9.57 -1.72 -18.12
C SER A 4 9.29 -1.72 -16.62
N SER A 5 10.10 -2.41 -15.82
CA SER A 5 9.95 -2.39 -14.36
C SER A 5 10.14 -0.98 -13.77
N THR A 6 10.89 -0.12 -14.47
CA THR A 6 11.18 1.26 -14.09
C THR A 6 10.31 2.28 -14.83
N ASP A 7 9.17 1.87 -15.39
CA ASP A 7 8.24 2.78 -16.06
C ASP A 7 7.49 3.63 -15.02
N ASN A 8 8.00 4.84 -14.78
CA ASN A 8 7.45 5.78 -13.79
C ASN A 8 5.95 6.07 -13.99
N ALA A 9 5.46 6.07 -15.23
CA ALA A 9 4.04 6.33 -15.51
C ALA A 9 3.13 5.19 -15.03
N ALA A 10 3.69 4.01 -14.74
CA ALA A 10 2.96 2.83 -14.30
C ALA A 10 3.14 2.52 -12.80
N TYR A 11 3.85 3.35 -12.04
CA TYR A 11 4.08 3.13 -10.60
C TYR A 11 2.82 3.20 -9.75
N GLY A 12 1.77 3.86 -10.24
CA GLY A 12 0.54 4.09 -9.49
C GLY A 12 0.78 4.97 -8.27
N ASP A 13 -0.22 5.00 -7.38
CA ASP A 13 -0.19 5.86 -6.19
C ASP A 13 0.34 5.13 -4.95
N LEU A 14 0.68 5.89 -3.90
CA LEU A 14 1.28 5.41 -2.65
C LEU A 14 0.38 5.71 -1.46
N TYR A 15 -0.47 4.73 -1.12
CA TYR A 15 -1.51 4.86 -0.11
C TYR A 15 -0.99 4.64 1.31
N GLN A 16 -1.51 5.42 2.26
CA GLN A 16 -1.41 5.10 3.68
C GLN A 16 -2.42 4.02 4.03
N TRP A 17 -2.03 3.06 4.88
CA TRP A 17 -2.78 1.81 5.01
C TRP A 17 -4.21 2.04 5.54
N GLY A 18 -5.20 1.54 4.79
CA GLY A 18 -6.63 1.70 5.07
C GLY A 18 -7.26 3.02 4.64
N ARG A 19 -6.52 3.95 4.03
CA ARG A 19 -7.03 5.29 3.66
C ARG A 19 -7.71 5.28 2.29
N ALA A 20 -8.73 6.13 2.12
CA ALA A 20 -9.34 6.38 0.81
C ALA A 20 -8.43 7.24 -0.08
N THR A 21 -8.69 7.21 -1.39
CA THR A 21 -8.14 8.18 -2.35
C THR A 21 -8.71 9.55 -2.01
N ASP A 22 -7.86 10.45 -1.52
CA ASP A 22 -8.23 11.82 -1.16
C ASP A 22 -7.15 12.84 -1.59
N GLY A 23 -6.19 12.40 -2.41
CA GLY A 23 -5.07 13.18 -2.91
C GLY A 23 -3.77 13.01 -2.12
N HIS A 24 -3.82 12.37 -0.95
CA HIS A 24 -2.60 12.10 -0.17
C HIS A 24 -1.66 11.12 -0.87
N GLU A 25 -2.22 10.18 -1.63
CA GLU A 25 -1.54 9.06 -2.27
C GLU A 25 -0.61 9.48 -3.42
N LEU A 26 -0.82 10.67 -3.96
CA LEU A 26 0.00 11.22 -5.04
C LEU A 26 1.44 11.41 -4.57
N HIS A 27 2.40 11.05 -5.42
CA HIS A 27 3.83 11.16 -5.16
C HIS A 27 4.27 12.59 -4.81
N THR A 28 3.52 13.59 -5.29
CA THR A 28 3.79 15.02 -5.14
C THR A 28 2.92 15.71 -4.09
N SER A 29 2.05 14.98 -3.38
CA SER A 29 1.16 15.62 -2.39
C SER A 29 1.97 16.27 -1.27
N ALA A 30 1.46 17.35 -0.66
CA ALA A 30 2.11 17.96 0.48
C ALA A 30 2.08 17.02 1.70
N THR A 31 2.98 17.25 2.66
CA THR A 31 3.04 16.47 3.90
C THR A 31 2.47 17.25 5.07
N THR A 32 1.96 16.53 6.07
CA THR A 32 1.58 17.11 7.38
C THR A 32 2.02 16.19 8.52
N ALA A 33 2.41 16.75 9.66
CA ALA A 33 2.64 15.98 10.88
C ALA A 33 1.35 15.79 11.72
N THR A 34 0.26 16.45 11.35
CA THR A 34 -1.03 16.34 12.04
C THR A 34 -1.70 15.02 11.68
N LEU A 35 -1.92 14.15 12.67
CA LEU A 35 -2.66 12.90 12.47
C LEU A 35 -4.12 13.18 12.12
N ALA A 36 -4.67 12.37 11.22
CA ALA A 36 -6.10 12.34 11.02
C ALA A 36 -6.82 11.77 12.26
N THR A 37 -8.09 12.14 12.44
CA THR A 37 -8.94 11.65 13.54
C THR A 37 -9.94 10.60 13.10
N THR A 38 -10.03 10.34 11.79
CA THR A 38 -10.87 9.30 11.18
C THR A 38 -10.04 8.52 10.16
N ILE A 39 -10.58 7.42 9.63
CA ILE A 39 -9.97 6.65 8.53
C ILE A 39 -10.32 7.23 7.13
N SER A 40 -11.14 8.28 7.07
CA SER A 40 -11.60 8.92 5.83
C SER A 40 -11.59 10.44 6.03
N PRO A 41 -10.42 11.08 6.18
CA PRO A 41 -10.34 12.49 6.55
C PRO A 41 -10.69 13.44 5.40
N GLY A 42 -10.66 12.98 4.14
CA GLY A 42 -10.91 13.83 2.97
C GLY A 42 -9.86 14.93 2.77
N ALA A 43 -8.64 14.70 3.26
CA ALA A 43 -7.55 15.67 3.24
C ALA A 43 -6.48 15.24 2.24
N ASN A 44 -5.97 16.13 1.39
CA ASN A 44 -5.02 15.73 0.34
C ASN A 44 -3.56 15.67 0.78
N THR A 45 -3.26 15.74 2.08
CA THR A 45 -1.90 15.71 2.61
C THR A 45 -1.49 14.33 3.10
N PHE A 46 -0.28 13.91 2.73
CA PHE A 46 0.37 12.74 3.28
C PHE A 46 0.77 13.00 4.74
N VAL A 47 0.18 12.27 5.67
CA VAL A 47 0.56 12.34 7.09
C VAL A 47 1.91 11.66 7.31
N THR A 48 2.88 12.41 7.81
CA THR A 48 4.15 11.91 8.31
C THR A 48 4.06 11.71 9.83
N ASN A 49 4.58 10.59 10.33
CA ASN A 49 4.66 10.29 11.75
C ASN A 49 5.98 9.57 12.10
N SER A 50 6.75 10.19 13.01
CA SER A 50 7.99 9.65 13.57
C SER A 50 7.84 9.14 15.00
N THR A 51 6.62 9.10 15.54
CA THR A 51 6.32 8.76 16.93
C THR A 51 5.43 7.53 16.98
N ALA A 52 5.75 6.58 17.88
CA ALA A 52 4.96 5.37 18.07
C ALA A 52 3.48 5.72 18.36
N PRO A 53 2.51 5.03 17.75
CA PRO A 53 2.63 3.75 17.04
C PRO A 53 3.01 3.86 15.55
N TYR A 54 3.43 5.03 15.07
CA TYR A 54 3.82 5.27 13.67
C TYR A 54 2.65 5.07 12.68
N ASP A 55 1.45 5.47 13.10
CA ASP A 55 0.23 5.48 12.29
C ASP A 55 -0.09 6.89 11.79
N TRP A 56 -0.85 7.01 10.71
CA TRP A 56 -1.25 8.29 10.12
C TRP A 56 -2.54 8.86 10.69
N THR A 57 -3.29 8.06 11.45
CA THR A 57 -4.52 8.48 12.12
C THR A 57 -4.55 7.92 13.54
N SER A 58 -5.23 8.62 14.44
CA SER A 58 -5.52 8.13 15.79
C SER A 58 -6.71 7.17 15.82
N ALA A 59 -7.41 6.97 14.70
CA ALA A 59 -8.56 6.08 14.58
C ALA A 59 -8.17 4.63 14.25
N ASP A 60 -9.01 3.69 14.68
CA ASP A 60 -8.94 2.27 14.31
C ASP A 60 -7.58 1.61 14.63
N SER A 61 -7.13 1.73 15.87
CA SER A 61 -5.86 1.16 16.33
C SER A 61 -5.76 -0.36 16.15
N ALA A 62 -6.90 -1.07 16.14
CA ALA A 62 -6.97 -2.51 15.87
C ALA A 62 -6.97 -2.87 14.36
N GLY A 63 -7.20 -1.89 13.48
CA GLY A 63 -7.15 -2.05 12.02
C GLY A 63 -8.36 -2.73 11.37
N SER A 64 -9.33 -3.23 12.13
CA SER A 64 -10.48 -3.98 11.59
C SER A 64 -11.39 -3.12 10.69
N SER A 65 -11.53 -1.83 11.00
CA SER A 65 -12.32 -0.90 10.19
C SER A 65 -11.65 -0.65 8.84
N ARG A 66 -10.31 -0.52 8.83
CA ARG A 66 -9.50 -0.36 7.62
C ARG A 66 -9.49 -1.60 6.72
N VAL A 67 -9.39 -2.80 7.31
CA VAL A 67 -9.53 -4.07 6.57
C VAL A 67 -10.86 -4.09 5.82
N SER A 68 -11.95 -3.72 6.50
CA SER A 68 -13.30 -3.68 5.93
C SER A 68 -13.45 -2.57 4.88
N ALA A 69 -12.86 -1.41 5.12
CA ALA A 69 -12.99 -0.24 4.25
C ALA A 69 -12.33 -0.42 2.88
N TRP A 70 -11.29 -1.26 2.79
CA TRP A 70 -10.59 -1.62 1.55
C TRP A 70 -11.18 -2.86 0.82
N ASN A 71 -12.27 -3.42 1.34
CA ASN A 71 -13.06 -4.43 0.62
C ASN A 71 -13.91 -3.79 -0.49
N SER A 72 -14.41 -4.59 -1.44
CA SER A 72 -15.18 -4.10 -2.60
C SER A 72 -16.51 -3.44 -2.23
N GLY A 73 -17.07 -3.75 -1.05
CA GLY A 73 -18.22 -3.07 -0.44
C GLY A 73 -17.86 -2.03 0.64
N GLY A 74 -16.58 -1.72 0.83
CA GLY A 74 -16.10 -0.84 1.90
C GLY A 74 -16.32 0.65 1.63
N THR A 75 -16.09 1.47 2.65
CA THR A 75 -16.23 2.95 2.56
C THR A 75 -15.03 3.63 1.91
N ASN A 76 -13.84 3.02 1.93
CA ASN A 76 -12.60 3.56 1.36
C ASN A 76 -12.21 2.77 0.10
N ARG A 77 -13.13 2.69 -0.86
CA ARG A 77 -12.88 1.97 -2.12
C ARG A 77 -11.88 2.72 -2.99
N ILE A 78 -10.64 2.25 -2.96
CA ILE A 78 -9.57 2.69 -3.85
C ILE A 78 -9.49 1.85 -5.13
N CYS A 79 -10.20 0.72 -5.15
CA CYS A 79 -10.30 -0.17 -6.31
C CYS A 79 -11.59 0.09 -7.12
N PRO A 80 -11.56 -0.13 -8.45
CA PRO A 80 -12.76 -0.06 -9.30
C PRO A 80 -13.87 -1.01 -8.83
N SER A 81 -15.09 -0.80 -9.33
CA SER A 81 -16.21 -1.67 -8.97
C SER A 81 -16.00 -3.12 -9.40
N GLY A 82 -16.31 -4.05 -8.50
CA GLY A 82 -16.02 -5.49 -8.66
C GLY A 82 -14.58 -5.88 -8.29
N PHE A 83 -13.80 -4.96 -7.73
CA PHE A 83 -12.44 -5.21 -7.27
C PHE A 83 -12.24 -4.74 -5.83
N SER A 84 -11.29 -5.36 -5.14
CA SER A 84 -10.88 -5.01 -3.78
C SER A 84 -9.37 -4.99 -3.64
N VAL A 85 -8.87 -4.39 -2.56
CA VAL A 85 -7.46 -4.54 -2.18
C VAL A 85 -7.26 -5.99 -1.72
N PRO A 86 -6.28 -6.74 -2.27
CA PRO A 86 -6.11 -8.15 -1.95
C PRO A 86 -5.65 -8.35 -0.51
N THR A 87 -6.06 -9.47 0.08
CA THR A 87 -5.45 -10.03 1.29
C THR A 87 -4.06 -10.58 0.97
N GLU A 88 -3.24 -10.79 2.00
CA GLU A 88 -1.94 -11.47 1.82
C GLU A 88 -2.08 -12.85 1.18
N ALA A 89 -3.11 -13.63 1.52
CA ALA A 89 -3.35 -14.94 0.93
C ALA A 89 -3.65 -14.85 -0.59
N GLU A 90 -4.41 -13.83 -0.99
CA GLU A 90 -4.71 -13.57 -2.41
C GLU A 90 -3.44 -13.13 -3.17
N ILE A 91 -2.64 -12.22 -2.59
CA ILE A 91 -1.35 -11.85 -3.21
C ILE A 91 -0.46 -13.08 -3.33
N THR A 92 -0.35 -13.91 -2.28
CA THR A 92 0.47 -15.12 -2.26
C THR A 92 0.10 -16.07 -3.41
N ALA A 93 -1.21 -16.24 -3.67
CA ALA A 93 -1.68 -17.08 -4.77
C ALA A 93 -1.27 -16.52 -6.15
N ASP A 94 -1.35 -15.20 -6.34
CA ASP A 94 -0.99 -14.54 -7.60
C ASP A 94 0.53 -14.42 -7.81
N THR A 95 1.32 -14.44 -6.73
CA THR A 95 2.76 -14.18 -6.76
C THR A 95 3.63 -15.41 -6.49
N ILE A 96 3.11 -16.63 -6.68
CA ILE A 96 3.84 -17.88 -6.36
C ILE A 96 5.21 -18.00 -7.04
N ASN A 97 5.37 -17.43 -8.24
CA ASN A 97 6.62 -17.44 -9.01
C ASN A 97 7.39 -16.11 -8.95
N VAL A 98 6.97 -15.18 -8.10
CA VAL A 98 7.62 -13.87 -7.94
C VAL A 98 8.65 -13.98 -6.83
N THR A 99 9.93 -13.97 -7.21
CA THR A 99 11.07 -14.08 -6.31
C THR A 99 12.01 -12.87 -6.38
N THR A 100 11.92 -12.08 -7.44
CA THR A 100 12.72 -10.88 -7.69
C THR A 100 11.91 -9.87 -8.48
N SER A 101 12.38 -8.62 -8.55
CA SER A 101 11.75 -7.57 -9.35
C SER A 101 11.71 -7.93 -10.84
N ALA A 102 12.69 -8.70 -11.32
CA ALA A 102 12.70 -9.22 -12.69
C ALA A 102 11.56 -10.22 -12.93
N THR A 103 11.37 -11.20 -12.03
CA THR A 103 10.29 -12.19 -12.16
C THR A 103 8.91 -11.57 -11.91
N ALA A 104 8.82 -10.58 -11.04
CA ALA A 104 7.60 -9.78 -10.81
C ALA A 104 7.16 -9.05 -12.09
N PHE A 105 8.08 -8.40 -12.78
CA PHE A 105 7.79 -7.68 -14.01
C PHE A 105 7.58 -8.61 -15.21
N SER A 106 8.25 -9.77 -15.27
CA SER A 106 8.01 -10.73 -16.35
C SER A 106 6.66 -11.44 -16.21
N SER A 107 6.13 -11.58 -15.00
CA SER A 107 4.82 -12.19 -14.72
C SER A 107 3.66 -11.49 -15.44
N PHE A 108 2.47 -12.11 -15.44
CA PHE A 108 1.25 -11.48 -15.94
C PHE A 108 0.87 -10.22 -15.14
N LEU A 109 1.41 -10.07 -13.92
CA LEU A 109 1.10 -8.96 -13.04
C LEU A 109 1.78 -7.65 -13.48
N LYS A 110 2.91 -7.75 -14.21
CA LYS A 110 3.76 -6.61 -14.64
C LYS A 110 4.07 -5.62 -13.51
N ILE A 111 4.45 -6.14 -12.34
CA ILE A 111 4.66 -5.29 -11.14
C ILE A 111 5.89 -4.41 -11.33
N PRO A 112 5.76 -3.07 -11.30
CA PRO A 112 6.90 -2.16 -11.40
C PRO A 112 7.53 -1.89 -10.03
N VAL A 113 8.77 -1.39 -10.04
CA VAL A 113 9.55 -1.05 -8.85
C VAL A 113 9.29 0.40 -8.41
N ALA A 114 8.06 0.65 -7.96
CA ALA A 114 7.54 1.97 -7.59
C ALA A 114 8.19 2.60 -6.33
N GLY A 115 8.93 1.81 -5.55
CA GLY A 115 9.44 2.24 -4.25
C GLY A 115 8.34 2.43 -3.22
N PHE A 116 8.56 3.36 -2.28
CA PHE A 116 7.57 3.76 -1.29
C PHE A 116 7.75 5.20 -0.82
N ARG A 117 6.74 5.71 -0.10
CA ARG A 117 6.78 7.01 0.56
C ARG A 117 7.02 6.87 2.06
N ASN A 118 8.10 7.48 2.53
CA ASN A 118 8.60 7.33 3.89
C ASN A 118 7.69 8.02 4.92
N ARG A 119 7.27 7.30 5.95
CA ARG A 119 6.40 7.84 7.00
C ARG A 119 7.03 8.98 7.81
N THR A 120 8.35 9.11 7.89
CA THR A 120 9.01 10.08 8.78
C THR A 120 9.02 11.48 8.17
N ASN A 121 9.24 11.58 6.85
CA ASN A 121 9.48 12.85 6.17
C ASN A 121 8.80 12.95 4.80
N GLY A 122 8.04 11.93 4.37
CA GLY A 122 7.34 11.91 3.10
C GLY A 122 8.23 11.72 1.87
N ALA A 123 9.53 11.43 2.04
CA ALA A 123 10.45 11.20 0.92
C ALA A 123 10.11 9.91 0.16
N LEU A 124 10.29 9.93 -1.16
CA LEU A 124 10.19 8.73 -2.00
C LEU A 124 11.52 7.96 -1.94
N LEU A 125 11.46 6.68 -1.58
CA LEU A 125 12.63 5.82 -1.42
C LEU A 125 12.49 4.55 -2.27
N PHE A 126 13.63 4.00 -2.70
CA PHE A 126 13.73 2.77 -3.51
C PHE A 126 12.98 2.80 -4.85
N VAL A 127 12.60 3.99 -5.32
CA VAL A 127 12.03 4.20 -6.65
C VAL A 127 13.00 3.67 -7.70
N GLY A 128 12.52 2.84 -8.61
CA GLY A 128 13.34 2.19 -9.64
C GLY A 128 14.15 0.99 -9.16
N SER A 129 14.04 0.58 -7.88
CA SER A 129 14.84 -0.51 -7.30
C SER A 129 14.02 -1.63 -6.64
N ALA A 130 12.94 -1.28 -5.95
CA ALA A 130 12.07 -2.25 -5.28
C ALA A 130 10.60 -1.83 -5.32
N THR A 131 9.69 -2.74 -4.98
CA THR A 131 8.26 -2.45 -4.83
C THR A 131 7.76 -2.91 -3.47
N TYR A 132 6.75 -2.20 -2.97
CA TYR A 132 6.07 -2.50 -1.73
C TYR A 132 4.58 -2.44 -2.04
N LEU A 133 3.88 -3.56 -1.85
CA LEU A 133 2.45 -3.67 -2.11
C LEU A 133 1.72 -3.90 -0.80
N TRP A 134 0.86 -2.96 -0.41
CA TRP A 134 -0.06 -3.20 0.70
C TRP A 134 -1.01 -4.34 0.33
N SER A 135 -1.25 -5.22 1.31
CA SER A 135 -2.46 -6.02 1.35
C SER A 135 -3.46 -5.36 2.31
N ARG A 136 -4.73 -5.72 2.22
CA ARG A 136 -5.74 -5.31 3.22
C ARG A 136 -5.65 -6.08 4.53
N SER A 137 -4.76 -7.07 4.65
CA SER A 137 -4.62 -7.85 5.87
C SER A 137 -3.96 -7.01 6.96
N ALA A 138 -4.56 -6.99 8.16
CA ALA A 138 -3.92 -6.42 9.33
C ALA A 138 -2.71 -7.26 9.74
N GLY A 139 -1.66 -6.63 10.26
CA GLY A 139 -0.44 -7.25 10.74
C GLY A 139 -0.03 -6.75 12.11
N GLY A 140 1.01 -7.38 12.68
CA GLY A 140 1.49 -7.07 14.02
C GLY A 140 0.54 -7.54 15.13
N THR A 141 1.05 -7.61 16.36
CA THR A 141 0.23 -7.99 17.52
C THR A 141 -0.91 -7.00 17.69
N GLY A 142 -2.15 -7.51 17.75
CA GLY A 142 -3.36 -6.71 17.91
C GLY A 142 -3.75 -5.87 16.68
N GLY A 143 -3.22 -6.16 15.48
CA GLY A 143 -3.58 -5.43 14.25
C GLY A 143 -2.93 -4.03 14.16
N THR A 144 -1.78 -3.88 14.80
CA THR A 144 -1.09 -2.58 14.93
C THR A 144 -0.36 -2.12 13.67
N ALA A 145 -0.20 -2.98 12.66
CA ALA A 145 0.51 -2.75 11.41
C ALA A 145 -0.32 -3.19 10.19
N GLY A 146 0.11 -2.81 8.98
CA GLY A 146 -0.40 -3.38 7.73
C GLY A 146 0.50 -4.50 7.22
N ARG A 147 -0.05 -5.53 6.57
CA ARG A 147 0.75 -6.53 5.85
C ARG A 147 1.08 -6.05 4.45
N TYR A 148 2.28 -6.36 3.99
CA TYR A 148 2.74 -5.97 2.66
C TYR A 148 3.62 -7.05 2.02
N LEU A 149 3.67 -7.05 0.69
CA LEU A 149 4.67 -7.77 -0.10
C LEU A 149 5.80 -6.81 -0.47
N TYR A 150 7.04 -7.18 -0.17
CA TYR A 150 8.25 -6.57 -0.73
C TYR A 150 8.75 -7.40 -1.91
N VAL A 151 9.21 -6.72 -2.96
CA VAL A 151 9.97 -7.36 -4.04
C VAL A 151 11.16 -6.49 -4.42
N GLY A 152 12.37 -7.00 -4.21
CA GLY A 152 13.65 -6.40 -4.59
C GLY A 152 14.38 -7.19 -5.68
N SER A 153 15.64 -6.83 -5.96
CA SER A 153 16.44 -7.49 -7.00
C SER A 153 16.84 -8.93 -6.67
N SER A 154 16.91 -9.27 -5.37
CA SER A 154 17.43 -10.55 -4.87
C SER A 154 16.39 -11.44 -4.21
N ASP A 155 15.26 -10.87 -3.79
CA ASP A 155 14.30 -11.54 -2.91
C ASP A 155 12.91 -10.90 -3.00
N ALA A 156 11.92 -11.69 -2.60
CA ALA A 156 10.54 -11.29 -2.41
C ALA A 156 10.03 -11.89 -1.10
N SER A 157 9.37 -11.10 -0.26
CA SER A 157 8.90 -11.55 1.05
C SER A 157 7.73 -10.74 1.58
N PHE A 158 6.92 -11.37 2.43
CA PHE A 158 5.85 -10.68 3.14
C PHE A 158 6.32 -10.18 4.50
N GLY A 159 5.91 -8.96 4.84
CA GLY A 159 6.24 -8.31 6.10
C GLY A 159 5.06 -7.57 6.72
N SER A 160 5.27 -7.05 7.92
CA SER A 160 4.35 -6.11 8.58
C SER A 160 5.05 -4.77 8.69
N SER A 161 4.36 -3.68 8.37
CA SER A 161 4.93 -2.33 8.39
C SER A 161 3.98 -1.34 9.06
N PRO A 162 4.51 -0.30 9.73
CA PRO A 162 3.70 0.81 10.21
C PRO A 162 2.77 1.39 9.15
N ARG A 163 1.56 1.74 9.58
CA ARG A 163 0.47 2.11 8.67
C ARG A 163 0.65 3.47 8.00
N ALA A 164 1.52 4.33 8.53
CA ALA A 164 1.84 5.64 7.97
C ALA A 164 2.74 5.61 6.72
N PHE A 165 3.34 4.47 6.37
CA PHE A 165 4.07 4.38 5.10
C PHE A 165 3.11 4.44 3.91
N GLY A 166 3.56 5.07 2.81
CA GLY A 166 2.84 5.05 1.55
C GLY A 166 3.35 3.93 0.67
N PHE A 167 2.58 2.85 0.50
CA PHE A 167 2.91 1.75 -0.42
C PHE A 167 1.88 1.66 -1.54
N SER A 168 2.27 1.08 -2.66
CA SER A 168 1.38 0.84 -3.78
C SER A 168 0.33 -0.21 -3.42
N VAL A 169 -0.78 -0.20 -4.15
CA VAL A 169 -1.85 -1.19 -4.05
C VAL A 169 -2.10 -1.77 -5.44
N ARG A 170 -2.39 -3.07 -5.49
CA ARG A 170 -2.83 -3.74 -6.72
C ARG A 170 -4.17 -4.39 -6.48
N CYS A 171 -5.21 -3.92 -7.17
CA CYS A 171 -6.55 -4.46 -6.99
C CYS A 171 -6.69 -5.87 -7.57
N ILE A 172 -7.51 -6.70 -6.91
CA ILE A 172 -7.90 -8.04 -7.36
C ILE A 172 -9.41 -8.07 -7.63
N GLY A 173 -9.82 -8.79 -8.67
CA GLY A 173 -11.23 -8.97 -8.98
C GLY A 173 -11.88 -9.87 -7.95
N ASP A 174 -13.09 -9.53 -7.53
CA ASP A 174 -13.86 -10.37 -6.62
C ASP A 174 -14.13 -11.72 -7.31
N LYS A 175 -13.95 -12.83 -6.58
CA LYS A 175 -14.33 -14.15 -7.11
C LYS A 175 -15.85 -14.17 -7.29
N ALA A 176 -16.29 -14.44 -8.50
CA ALA A 176 -17.71 -14.65 -8.83
C ALA A 176 -18.28 -15.85 -8.08
#